data_AF-A0A971MY35-F1
#
_entry.id   AF-A0A971MY35-F1
#
_cell.length_a   1.000
_cell.length_b   1.000
_cell.length_c   1.000
_cell.angle_alpha   90.00
_cell.angle_beta   90.00
_cell.angle_gamma   90.00
#
_symmetry.space_group_name_H-M   'P 1'
#
loop_
_entity.id
_entity.type
_entity.pdbx_description
1 polymer ?
#
loop_
_entity_poly.entity_id
_entity_poly.type
_entity_poly.pdbx_seq_one_letter_code
_entity_poly.pdbx_strand_id
1 'polypeptide(L)'
;MDAIKIESTISAEKINQIIEEIPIKKDVIIDFEEYKDRYRYIFSLNKKQINQDKLFLKALAKFVNKIIIKFYTEDMIALNIEKKIGLIDSLDKSKIIQDVKGVLT
;
A
#
# COMPACT_ATOMS: atom_id res chain seq x y z
N MET A 1 -23.31 -1.12 -3.84
CA MET A 1 -22.60 -1.72 -2.70
C MET A 1 -22.68 -0.76 -1.51
N ASP A 2 -22.65 -1.26 -0.28
CA ASP A 2 -22.52 -0.40 0.89
C ASP A 2 -21.12 0.23 0.93
N ALA A 3 -20.99 1.36 1.62
CA ALA A 3 -19.71 2.02 1.80
C ALA A 3 -18.74 1.10 2.55
N ILE A 4 -17.51 0.95 2.02
CA ILE A 4 -16.46 0.19 2.67
C ILE A 4 -15.69 1.11 3.59
N LYS A 5 -15.55 0.72 4.86
CA LYS A 5 -14.82 1.47 5.89
C LYS A 5 -13.50 0.77 6.18
N ILE A 6 -12.40 1.52 6.12
CA ILE A 6 -11.06 1.05 6.45
C ILE A 6 -10.53 1.92 7.59
N GLU A 7 -10.07 1.30 8.67
CA GLU A 7 -9.49 2.00 9.80
C GLU A 7 -7.97 1.83 9.81
N SER A 8 -7.25 2.88 10.18
CA SER A 8 -5.80 2.87 10.32
C SER A 8 -5.33 3.77 11.45
N THR A 9 -4.21 3.43 12.08
CA THR A 9 -3.50 4.30 13.01
C THR A 9 -2.58 5.30 12.30
N ILE A 10 -2.46 5.21 10.97
CA ILE A 10 -1.62 6.09 10.16
C ILE A 10 -2.38 7.37 9.82
N SER A 11 -1.70 8.51 9.92
CA SER A 11 -2.29 9.83 9.67
C SER A 11 -2.85 9.99 8.26
N ALA A 12 -3.93 10.79 8.17
CA ALA A 12 -4.59 11.14 6.91
C ALA A 12 -3.61 11.67 5.86
N GLU A 13 -2.67 12.53 6.25
CA GLU A 13 -1.66 13.09 5.35
C GLU A 13 -0.81 12.01 4.66
N LYS A 14 -0.34 11.01 5.42
CA LYS A 14 0.49 9.91 4.89
C LYS A 14 -0.31 8.97 4.00
N ILE A 15 -1.58 8.73 4.33
CA ILE A 15 -2.46 7.86 3.55
C ILE A 15 -2.96 8.57 2.28
N ASN A 16 -3.16 9.89 2.29
CA ASN A 16 -3.61 10.65 1.13
C ASN A 16 -2.70 10.46 -0.08
N GLN A 17 -1.38 10.41 0.12
CA GLN A 17 -0.42 10.10 -0.95
C GLN A 17 -0.71 8.74 -1.60
N ILE A 18 -1.08 7.73 -0.82
CA ILE A 18 -1.43 6.39 -1.33
C ILE A 18 -2.76 6.42 -2.09
N ILE A 19 -3.73 7.20 -1.58
CA ILE A 19 -5.05 7.36 -2.21
C ILE A 19 -4.92 7.98 -3.61
N GLU A 20 -4.01 8.95 -3.78
CA GLU A 20 -3.79 9.62 -5.07
C GLU A 20 -3.26 8.68 -6.16
N GLU A 21 -2.59 7.59 -5.78
CA GLU A 21 -2.08 6.58 -6.72
C GLU A 21 -3.12 5.54 -7.13
N ILE A 22 -4.35 5.62 -6.60
CA ILE A 22 -5.41 4.66 -6.91
C ILE A 22 -6.10 5.05 -8.23
N PRO A 23 -6.09 4.17 -9.26
CA PRO A 23 -6.60 4.49 -10.60
C PRO A 23 -8.13 4.41 -10.72
N ILE A 24 -8.87 4.72 -9.66
CA ILE A 24 -10.35 4.73 -9.66
C ILE A 24 -10.97 5.93 -8.91
N LYS A 25 -10.17 6.96 -8.60
CA LYS A 25 -10.62 8.12 -7.80
C LYS A 25 -11.81 8.89 -8.41
N LYS A 26 -12.01 8.82 -9.73
CA LYS A 26 -13.14 9.48 -10.42
C LYS A 26 -14.49 8.79 -10.17
N ASP A 27 -14.47 7.49 -9.87
CA ASP A 27 -15.67 6.67 -9.69
C ASP A 27 -16.00 6.44 -8.21
N VAL A 28 -15.12 6.89 -7.31
CA VAL A 28 -15.17 6.63 -5.87
C VAL A 28 -15.18 7.94 -5.08
N ILE A 29 -16.14 8.06 -4.17
CA ILE A 29 -16.14 9.05 -3.09
C ILE A 29 -15.29 8.49 -1.95
N ILE A 30 -14.33 9.29 -1.50
CA ILE A 30 -13.43 8.95 -0.40
C ILE A 30 -13.55 10.04 0.65
N ASP A 31 -14.17 9.71 1.77
CA ASP A 31 -14.26 10.58 2.93
C ASP A 31 -13.32 10.07 4.03
N PHE A 32 -12.90 10.96 4.93
CA PHE A 32 -12.13 10.60 6.11
C PHE A 32 -12.72 11.22 7.36
N GLU A 33 -12.67 10.45 8.45
CA GLU A 33 -13.06 10.90 9.78
C GLU A 33 -11.95 10.56 10.76
N GLU A 34 -11.58 11.53 11.59
CA GLU A 34 -10.73 11.29 12.74
C GLU A 34 -11.58 10.78 13.91
N TYR A 35 -11.21 9.63 14.46
CA TYR A 35 -11.91 9.01 15.57
C TYR A 35 -10.92 8.52 16.62
N LYS A 36 -10.78 9.31 17.69
CA LYS A 36 -9.81 9.07 18.77
C LYS A 36 -8.39 8.95 18.18
N ASP A 37 -7.73 7.81 18.40
CA ASP A 37 -6.35 7.54 17.94
C ASP A 37 -6.31 6.86 16.56
N ARG A 38 -7.39 6.92 15.78
CA ARG A 38 -7.52 6.25 14.48
C ARG A 38 -8.15 7.16 13.44
N TYR A 39 -7.79 6.88 12.20
CA TYR A 39 -8.35 7.48 11.00
C TYR A 39 -9.24 6.45 10.32
N ARG A 40 -10.47 6.85 10.02
CA ARG A 40 -11.44 6.02 9.29
C ARG A 40 -11.63 6.59 7.89
N TYR A 41 -11.34 5.77 6.90
CA TYR A 41 -11.51 6.08 5.48
C TYR A 41 -12.76 5.37 4.96
N ILE A 42 -13.66 6.12 4.34
CA ILE A 42 -14.95 5.63 3.86
C ILE A 42 -14.92 5.70 2.33
N PHE A 43 -15.08 4.55 1.68
CA PHE A 43 -15.06 4.42 0.22
C PHE A 43 -16.44 4.05 -0.29
N SER A 44 -17.00 4.89 -1.16
CA SER A 44 -18.33 4.69 -1.75
C SER A 44 -18.29 4.86 -3.25
N LEU A 45 -19.00 4.01 -4.00
CA LEU A 45 -19.14 4.20 -5.45
C LEU A 45 -20.10 5.35 -5.78
N ASN A 46 -19.74 6.19 -6.75
CA ASN A 46 -20.59 7.29 -7.23
C ASN A 46 -21.93 6.80 -7.79
N LYS A 47 -22.00 5.58 -8.35
CA LYS A 47 -23.21 4.93 -8.88
C LYS A 47 -23.18 3.42 -8.64
N LYS A 48 -24.35 2.79 -8.46
CA LYS A 48 -24.46 1.32 -8.40
C LYS A 48 -24.22 0.73 -9.80
N GLN A 49 -23.01 0.27 -10.08
CA GLN A 49 -22.68 -0.44 -11.31
C GLN A 49 -21.96 -1.76 -11.00
N ILE A 50 -22.65 -2.88 -11.23
CA ILE A 50 -22.15 -4.25 -10.94
C ILE A 50 -20.79 -4.53 -11.60
N ASN A 51 -20.55 -3.99 -12.81
CA ASN A 51 -19.27 -4.17 -13.52
C ASN A 51 -18.12 -3.34 -12.92
N GLN A 52 -18.42 -2.28 -12.16
CA GLN A 52 -17.41 -1.48 -11.46
C GLN A 52 -17.07 -2.06 -10.08
N ASP A 53 -17.92 -2.90 -9.49
CA ASP A 53 -17.68 -3.50 -8.17
C ASP A 53 -16.37 -4.32 -8.14
N LYS A 54 -16.06 -5.08 -9.20
CA LYS A 54 -14.80 -5.86 -9.28
C LYS A 54 -13.56 -4.96 -9.35
N LEU A 55 -13.61 -3.88 -10.13
CA LEU A 55 -12.50 -2.92 -10.24
C LEU A 55 -12.31 -2.16 -8.93
N PHE A 56 -13.41 -1.79 -8.28
CA PHE A 56 -13.44 -1.16 -6.97
C PHE A 56 -12.79 -2.02 -5.89
N LEU A 57 -13.21 -3.28 -5.76
CA LEU A 57 -12.63 -4.22 -4.81
C LEU A 57 -11.15 -4.48 -5.08
N LYS A 58 -10.74 -4.59 -6.36
CA LYS A 58 -9.32 -4.75 -6.74
C LYS A 58 -8.49 -3.53 -6.32
N ALA A 59 -9.02 -2.33 -6.51
CA ALA A 59 -8.34 -1.10 -6.11
C ALA A 59 -8.25 -0.96 -4.59
N LEU A 60 -9.30 -1.32 -3.85
CA LEU A 60 -9.29 -1.36 -2.39
C LEU A 60 -8.25 -2.36 -1.86
N ALA A 61 -8.18 -3.56 -2.45
CA ALA A 61 -7.15 -4.52 -2.12
C ALA A 61 -5.74 -3.95 -2.38
N LYS A 62 -5.53 -3.25 -3.50
CA LYS A 62 -4.26 -2.58 -3.81
C LYS A 62 -3.94 -1.48 -2.79
N PHE A 63 -4.94 -0.71 -2.37
CA PHE A 63 -4.80 0.33 -1.35
C PHE A 63 -4.38 -0.24 0.01
N VAL A 64 -5.11 -1.24 0.51
CA VAL A 64 -4.79 -1.91 1.77
C VAL A 64 -3.40 -2.53 1.73
N ASN A 65 -3.05 -3.22 0.63
CA ASN A 65 -1.72 -3.79 0.46
C ASN A 65 -0.62 -2.72 0.49
N LYS A 66 -0.82 -1.57 -0.16
CA LYS A 66 0.15 -0.47 -0.12
C LYS A 66 0.34 0.06 1.31
N ILE A 67 -0.72 0.20 2.08
CA ILE A 67 -0.64 0.62 3.50
C ILE A 67 0.16 -0.39 4.32
N ILE A 68 -0.20 -1.67 4.22
CA ILE A 68 0.49 -2.75 4.96
C ILE A 68 1.97 -2.76 4.59
N ILE A 69 2.28 -2.74 3.29
CA ILE A 69 3.65 -2.80 2.82
C ILE A 69 4.46 -1.62 3.36
N LYS A 70 4.01 -0.40 3.06
CA LYS A 70 4.75 0.84 3.33
C LYS A 70 4.89 1.16 4.82
N PHE A 71 3.86 0.92 5.63
CA PHE A 71 3.87 1.39 7.02
C PHE A 71 4.12 0.30 8.06
N TYR A 72 3.89 -0.96 7.72
CA TYR A 72 3.93 -2.04 8.71
C TYR A 72 4.96 -3.12 8.38
N THR A 73 5.42 -3.24 7.14
CA THR A 73 6.32 -4.35 6.75
C THR A 73 7.63 -3.92 6.12
N GLU A 74 7.73 -2.72 5.53
CA GLU A 74 8.91 -2.26 4.80
C GLU A 74 10.19 -2.37 5.66
N ASP A 75 10.16 -1.83 6.88
CA ASP A 75 11.29 -1.93 7.82
C ASP A 75 11.61 -3.38 8.21
N MET A 76 10.59 -4.21 8.41
CA MET A 76 10.78 -5.62 8.78
C MET A 76 11.42 -6.40 7.62
N ILE A 77 11.00 -6.11 6.39
CA ILE A 77 11.56 -6.70 5.17
C ILE A 77 13.00 -6.24 5.00
N ALA A 78 13.27 -4.94 5.16
CA ALA A 78 14.62 -4.38 5.08
C ALA A 78 15.56 -5.04 6.08
N LEU A 79 15.17 -5.13 7.36
CA LEU A 79 15.95 -5.81 8.39
C LEU A 79 16.21 -7.29 8.08
N ASN A 80 15.21 -8.00 7.54
CA ASN A 80 15.38 -9.40 7.16
C ASN A 80 16.32 -9.56 5.96
N ILE A 81 16.25 -8.66 4.98
CA ILE A 81 17.16 -8.64 3.84
C ILE A 81 18.59 -8.36 4.32
N GLU A 82 18.79 -7.34 5.16
CA GLU A 82 20.10 -7.01 5.73
C GLU A 82 20.72 -8.19 6.48
N LYS A 83 19.93 -8.86 7.33
CA LYS A 83 20.38 -10.07 8.04
C LYS A 83 20.81 -11.16 7.07
N LYS A 84 20.01 -11.45 6.04
CA LYS A 84 20.36 -12.46 5.04
C LYS A 84 21.61 -12.08 4.26
N ILE A 85 21.74 -10.83 3.84
CA ILE A 85 22.92 -10.29 3.15
C ILE A 85 24.16 -10.32 4.05
N GLY A 86 24.01 -10.20 5.37
CA GLY A 86 25.08 -10.36 6.35
C GLY A 86 25.64 -11.79 6.44
N LEU A 87 24.86 -12.80 6.06
CA LEU A 87 25.23 -14.22 6.11
C LEU A 87 25.85 -14.72 4.80
N ILE A 88 25.90 -13.88 3.76
CA ILE A 88 26.46 -14.23 2.45
C ILE A 88 27.96 -13.89 2.46
N ASP A 89 28.79 -14.83 2.00
CA ASP A 89 30.22 -14.61 1.83
C ASP A 89 30.51 -13.40 0.93
N SER A 90 31.59 -12.68 1.22
CA SER A 90 31.89 -11.38 0.60
C SER A 90 31.95 -11.42 -0.93
N LEU A 91 32.36 -12.55 -1.51
CA LEU A 91 32.42 -12.77 -2.96
C LEU A 91 31.04 -12.86 -3.61
N ASP A 92 30.11 -13.61 -3.00
CA ASP A 92 28.74 -13.76 -3.52
C ASP A 92 27.92 -12.49 -3.32
N LYS A 93 28.20 -11.74 -2.25
CA LYS A 93 27.57 -10.45 -1.94
C LYS A 93 27.87 -9.40 -3.02
N SER A 94 29.10 -9.34 -3.52
CA SER A 94 29.48 -8.45 -4.64
C SER A 94 28.71 -8.75 -5.92
N LYS A 95 28.50 -10.03 -6.20
CA LYS A 95 27.81 -10.49 -7.41
C LYS A 95 26.32 -10.11 -7.38
N ILE A 96 25.66 -10.33 -6.24
CA ILE A 96 24.26 -9.93 -6.03
C ILE A 96 24.08 -8.40 -6.19
N ILE A 97 25.00 -7.59 -5.67
CA ILE A 97 24.93 -6.13 -5.82
C ILE A 97 25.07 -5.71 -7.29
N GLN A 98 25.94 -6.36 -8.06
CA GLN A 98 26.07 -6.11 -9.51
C GLN A 98 24.79 -6.50 -10.26
N ASP A 99 24.22 -7.66 -9.97
CA ASP A 99 23.00 -8.13 -10.62
C ASP A 99 21.81 -7.20 -10.35
N VAL A 100 21.64 -6.73 -9.11
CA VAL A 100 20.59 -5.77 -8.74
C VAL A 100 20.80 -4.43 -9.45
N LYS A 101 22.03 -3.93 -9.55
CA LYS A 101 22.34 -2.71 -10.31
C LYS A 101 21.99 -2.88 -11.79
N GLY A 102 22.30 -4.01 -12.40
CA GLY A 102 22.00 -4.29 -13.80
C GLY A 102 20.50 -4.34 -14.13
N VAL A 103 19.63 -4.59 -13.15
CA VAL A 103 18.16 -4.52 -13.33
C VAL A 103 17.61 -3.10 -13.16
N LEU A 104 18.31 -2.26 -12.38
CA LEU A 104 17.92 -0.88 -12.10
C LEU A 104 18.48 0.13 -13.12
N THR A 105 19.35 -0.31 -14.05
CA THR A 105 19.92 0.49 -15.15
C THR A 105 19.29 0.07 -16.47
#